data_AF-A0A0B2QLP7-F1
#
_entry.id   AF-A0A0B2QLP7-F1
#
_cell.length_a   1.000
_cell.length_b   1.000
_cell.length_c   1.000
_cell.angle_alpha   90.00
_cell.angle_beta   90.00
_cell.angle_gamma   90.00
#
_symmetry.space_group_name_H-M   'P 1'
#
loop_
_entity.id
_entity.type
_entity.pdbx_description
1 polymer ?
#
loop_
_entity_poly.entity_id
_entity_poly.type
_entity_poly.pdbx_seq_one_letter_code
_entity_poly.pdbx_strand_id
1 'polypeptide(L)'
;MVFVEKIQQLTNIPSEPTWNIRHHLPPSNWPVEGNVDIKDLQVRYHLNTPLVLKGISISGGEKVGVVGRTGSEKSTLIQVFFRLVEPSRGKITIDDIEIFALGLRDLRSRFGIIPQELILFVYG
;
A
#
# COMPACT_ATOMS: atom_id res chain seq x y z
N MET A 1 11.75 27.36 -24.33
CA MET A 1 12.67 27.04 -23.21
C MET A 1 11.91 26.50 -21.99
N VAL A 2 10.91 27.22 -21.47
CA VAL A 2 10.09 26.82 -20.30
C VAL A 2 9.43 25.43 -20.38
N PHE A 3 9.02 24.97 -21.56
CA PHE A 3 8.37 23.64 -21.72
C PHE A 3 9.35 22.47 -21.49
N VAL A 4 10.60 22.60 -21.92
CA VAL A 4 11.63 21.56 -21.77
C VAL A 4 12.02 21.42 -20.30
N GLU A 5 12.16 22.54 -19.59
CA GLU A 5 12.41 22.56 -18.14
C GLU A 5 11.28 21.87 -17.36
N LYS A 6 10.03 22.09 -17.78
CA LYS A 6 8.87 21.47 -17.13
C LYS A 6 8.82 19.95 -17.34
N ILE A 7 9.25 19.44 -18.50
CA ILE A 7 9.39 18.00 -18.74
C ILE A 7 10.51 17.42 -17.86
N GLN A 8 11.66 18.09 -17.77
CA GLN A 8 12.77 17.65 -16.92
C GLN A 8 12.40 17.62 -15.42
N GLN A 9 11.54 18.53 -14.97
CA GLN A 9 11.03 18.50 -13.59
C GLN A 9 10.17 17.25 -13.33
N LEU A 10 9.35 16.83 -14.29
CA LEU A 10 8.52 15.64 -14.15
C LEU A 10 9.34 14.34 -14.16
N THR A 11 10.47 14.29 -14.87
CA THR A 11 11.33 13.09 -14.89
C THR A 11 12.13 12.91 -13.60
N ASN A 12 12.28 13.96 -12.79
CA ASN A 12 13.08 13.94 -11.56
C ASN A 12 12.27 13.75 -10.28
N ILE A 13 10.96 13.50 -10.38
CA ILE A 13 10.14 13.21 -9.21
C ILE A 13 10.52 11.84 -8.62
N PRO A 14 10.47 11.67 -7.28
CA PRO A 14 10.67 10.38 -6.67
C PRO A 14 9.70 9.35 -7.26
N SER A 15 10.25 8.24 -7.75
CA SER A 15 9.45 7.13 -8.24
C SER A 15 8.94 6.26 -7.08
N GLU A 16 7.82 5.60 -7.31
CA GLU A 16 7.33 4.56 -6.39
C GLU A 16 8.31 3.36 -6.34
N PRO A 17 8.18 2.46 -5.35
CA PRO A 17 8.99 1.25 -5.26
C PRO A 17 8.96 0.41 -6.53
N THR A 18 9.95 -0.48 -6.68
CA THR A 18 10.12 -1.24 -7.91
C THR A 18 8.91 -2.12 -8.24
N TRP A 19 8.45 -2.03 -9.49
CA TRP A 19 7.31 -2.78 -10.00
C TRP A 19 7.48 -4.31 -9.88
N ASN A 20 8.68 -4.83 -10.19
CA ASN A 20 9.03 -6.24 -10.09
C ASN A 20 10.35 -6.42 -9.34
N ILE A 21 10.43 -7.37 -8.40
CA ILE A 21 11.66 -7.70 -7.68
C ILE A 21 11.97 -9.18 -7.91
N ARG A 22 12.99 -9.48 -8.73
CA ARG A 22 13.29 -10.86 -9.16
C ARG A 22 13.74 -11.80 -8.02
N HIS A 23 14.27 -11.23 -6.95
CA HIS A 23 14.87 -11.99 -5.84
C HIS A 23 13.91 -12.22 -4.67
N HIS A 24 12.72 -11.63 -4.70
CA HIS A 24 11.71 -11.73 -3.63
C HIS A 24 10.34 -12.01 -4.23
N LEU A 25 10.23 -13.15 -4.92
CA LEU A 25 8.98 -13.63 -5.49
C LEU A 25 8.25 -14.47 -4.44
N PRO A 26 6.95 -14.22 -4.21
CA PRO A 26 6.17 -15.12 -3.38
C PRO A 26 5.92 -16.44 -4.14
N PRO A 27 5.55 -17.52 -3.44
CA PRO A 27 5.08 -18.75 -4.08
C PRO A 27 3.96 -18.48 -5.09
N SER A 28 3.86 -19.29 -6.14
CA SER A 28 2.88 -19.07 -7.22
C SER A 28 1.41 -19.13 -6.74
N ASN A 29 1.17 -19.91 -5.69
CA ASN A 29 -0.12 -20.06 -5.03
C ASN A 29 -0.36 -19.07 -3.88
N TRP A 30 0.55 -18.12 -3.64
CA TRP A 30 0.37 -17.11 -2.62
C TRP A 30 -0.65 -16.03 -3.06
N PRO A 31 -1.48 -15.52 -2.14
CA PRO A 31 -1.68 -16.02 -0.77
C PRO A 31 -2.48 -17.34 -0.75
N VAL A 32 -2.14 -18.23 0.18
CA VAL A 32 -2.77 -19.53 0.38
C VAL A 32 -3.96 -19.42 1.34
N GLU A 33 -3.74 -18.80 2.50
CA GLU A 33 -4.77 -18.61 3.53
C GLU A 33 -5.25 -17.15 3.55
N GLY A 34 -4.38 -16.21 3.19
CA GLY A 34 -4.69 -14.78 3.25
C GLY A 34 -4.66 -14.22 4.67
N ASN A 35 -3.88 -14.82 5.57
CA ASN A 35 -3.73 -14.36 6.94
C ASN A 35 -2.91 -13.08 6.96
N VAL A 36 -3.55 -11.97 7.34
CA VAL A 36 -2.94 -10.64 7.39
C VAL A 36 -2.55 -10.29 8.83
N ASP A 37 -1.26 -10.21 9.08
CA ASP A 37 -0.70 -9.77 10.37
C ASP A 37 -0.10 -8.37 10.25
N ILE A 38 -0.52 -7.48 11.13
CA ILE A 38 -0.02 -6.10 11.24
C ILE A 38 0.63 -5.95 12.61
N LYS A 39 1.86 -5.42 12.65
CA LYS A 39 2.57 -5.17 13.92
C LYS A 39 3.06 -3.74 14.00
N ASP A 40 2.57 -2.99 14.99
CA ASP A 40 2.97 -1.60 15.31
C ASP A 40 3.01 -0.67 14.08
N LEU A 41 1.97 -0.73 13.25
CA LEU A 41 1.90 0.03 12.00
C LEU A 41 1.70 1.51 12.28
N GLN A 42 2.67 2.32 11.84
CA GLN A 42 2.66 3.77 11.96
C GLN A 42 2.88 4.41 10.59
N VAL A 43 2.05 5.39 10.26
CA VAL A 43 2.01 5.96 8.91
C VAL A 43 1.90 7.47 9.00
N ARG A 44 2.63 8.18 8.13
CA ARG A 44 2.50 9.61 7.84
C ARG A 44 2.68 9.82 6.35
N TYR A 45 2.08 10.86 5.79
CA TYR A 45 2.22 11.18 4.36
C TYR A 45 3.57 11.84 4.03
N HIS A 46 4.10 12.65 4.96
CA HIS A 46 5.40 13.29 4.82
C HIS A 46 6.20 13.23 6.12
N LEU A 47 7.53 13.20 6.02
CA LEU A 47 8.43 13.13 7.19
C LEU A 47 8.11 14.21 8.24
N ASN A 48 7.78 15.42 7.79
CA ASN A 48 7.49 16.59 8.63
C ASN A 48 6.03 16.70 9.07
N THR A 49 5.17 15.72 8.76
CA THR A 49 3.76 15.70 9.20
C THR A 49 3.56 14.73 10.36
N PRO A 50 2.55 14.96 11.23
CA PRO A 50 2.17 14.02 12.27
C PRO A 50 1.81 12.64 11.71
N LEU A 51 1.92 11.62 12.57
CA LEU A 51 1.41 10.28 12.28
C LEU A 51 -0.13 10.33 12.16
N VAL A 52 -0.64 9.77 11.07
CA VAL A 52 -2.07 9.55 10.83
C VAL A 52 -2.51 8.19 11.36
N LEU A 53 -1.67 7.15 11.23
CA LEU A 53 -1.85 5.87 11.93
C LEU A 53 -0.76 5.74 13.00
N LYS A 54 -1.15 5.38 14.23
CA LYS A 54 -0.32 5.50 15.44
C LYS A 54 -0.14 4.18 16.18
N GLY A 55 0.30 3.14 15.47
CA GLY A 55 0.67 1.85 16.08
C GLY A 55 -0.47 0.83 16.04
N ILE A 56 -1.01 0.60 14.84
CA ILE A 56 -2.07 -0.40 14.63
C ILE A 56 -1.44 -1.80 14.64
N SER A 57 -2.05 -2.73 15.39
CA SER A 57 -1.70 -4.15 15.36
C SER A 57 -2.96 -4.99 15.18
N ILE A 58 -2.88 -5.98 14.30
CA ILE A 58 -3.97 -6.89 13.93
C ILE A 58 -3.37 -8.27 13.73
N SER A 59 -4.04 -9.31 14.21
CA SER A 59 -3.64 -10.69 14.00
C SER A 59 -4.36 -11.30 12.79
N GLY A 60 -3.66 -12.16 12.05
CA GLY A 60 -4.23 -12.89 10.91
C GLY A 60 -5.38 -13.82 11.30
N GLY A 61 -6.22 -14.16 10.33
CA GLY A 61 -7.35 -15.09 10.52
C GLY A 61 -8.61 -14.45 11.12
N GLU A 62 -8.62 -13.15 11.41
CA GLU A 62 -9.76 -12.45 12.00
C GLU A 62 -10.57 -11.65 10.97
N LYS A 63 -11.88 -11.53 11.21
CA LYS A 63 -12.75 -10.60 10.48
C LYS A 63 -12.73 -9.24 11.18
N VAL A 64 -12.02 -8.27 10.60
CA VAL A 64 -11.86 -6.93 11.19
C VAL A 64 -12.72 -5.90 10.47
N GLY A 65 -13.54 -5.17 11.24
CA GLY A 65 -14.26 -3.99 10.76
C GLY A 65 -13.54 -2.70 11.17
N VAL A 66 -13.26 -1.82 10.22
CA VAL A 66 -12.63 -0.52 10.48
C VAL A 66 -13.68 0.59 10.45
N VAL A 67 -13.95 1.20 11.61
CA VAL A 67 -14.98 2.24 11.78
C VAL A 67 -14.38 3.54 12.31
N GLY A 68 -15.01 4.67 11.97
CA GLY A 68 -14.58 6.00 12.42
C GLY A 68 -15.24 7.13 11.63
N ARG A 69 -15.17 8.35 12.15
CA ARG A 69 -15.72 9.55 11.49
C ARG A 69 -15.06 9.80 10.12
N THR A 70 -15.72 10.55 9.23
CA THR A 70 -15.07 11.04 8.01
C THR A 70 -13.78 11.79 8.37
N GLY A 71 -12.69 11.53 7.64
CA GLY A 71 -11.36 12.08 7.94
C GLY A 71 -10.55 11.31 8.97
N SER A 72 -11.07 10.22 9.58
CA SER A 72 -10.34 9.39 10.54
C SER A 72 -9.32 8.42 9.90
N GLU A 73 -8.84 8.73 8.70
CA GLU A 73 -7.73 8.03 8.05
C GLU A 73 -7.95 6.53 7.74
N LYS A 74 -9.21 6.06 7.69
CA LYS A 74 -9.54 4.65 7.33
C LYS A 74 -8.97 4.25 5.98
N SER A 75 -9.11 5.13 4.98
CA SER A 75 -8.59 4.91 3.63
C SER A 75 -7.06 4.84 3.59
N THR A 76 -6.37 5.41 4.58
CA THR A 76 -4.91 5.31 4.70
C THR A 76 -4.47 3.87 4.93
N LEU A 77 -5.23 3.09 5.70
CA LEU A 77 -4.91 1.68 5.91
C LEU A 77 -4.94 0.91 4.57
N ILE A 78 -5.96 1.17 3.75
CA ILE A 78 -6.07 0.59 2.41
C ILE A 78 -4.90 1.04 1.52
N GLN A 79 -4.55 2.32 1.54
CA GLN A 79 -3.41 2.84 0.78
C GLN A 79 -2.09 2.14 1.13
N VAL A 80 -1.89 1.78 2.40
CA VAL A 80 -0.68 1.07 2.84
C VAL A 80 -0.66 -0.37 2.36
N PHE A 81 -1.81 -1.07 2.37
CA PHE A 81 -1.92 -2.42 1.80
C PHE A 81 -1.54 -2.47 0.31
N PHE A 82 -1.95 -1.46 -0.45
CA PHE A 82 -1.58 -1.32 -1.85
C PHE A 82 -0.21 -0.66 -2.07
N ARG A 83 0.50 -0.34 -0.97
CA ARG A 83 1.79 0.38 -0.99
C ARG A 83 1.75 1.63 -1.86
N LEU A 84 0.66 2.38 -1.76
CA LEU A 84 0.54 3.75 -2.26
C LEU A 84 1.18 4.74 -1.28
N VAL A 85 1.21 4.36 0.00
CA VAL A 85 1.94 5.05 1.07
C VAL A 85 2.73 3.99 1.83
N GLU A 86 4.03 4.19 1.95
CA GLU A 86 4.89 3.32 2.74
C GLU A 86 4.79 3.69 4.24
N PRO A 87 4.79 2.71 5.16
CA PRO A 87 4.73 3.01 6.58
C PRO A 87 6.02 3.68 7.06
N SER A 88 5.89 4.52 8.09
CA SER A 88 7.06 5.05 8.81
C SER A 88 7.70 4.01 9.73
N ARG A 89 6.89 3.08 10.23
CA ARG A 89 7.29 2.03 11.16
C ARG A 89 6.25 0.90 11.16
N GLY A 90 6.68 -0.26 11.61
CA GLY A 90 5.85 -1.46 11.71
C GLY A 90 5.99 -2.32 10.46
N LYS A 91 5.24 -3.42 10.43
CA LYS A 91 5.25 -4.35 9.31
C LYS A 91 3.89 -4.94 9.05
N ILE A 92 3.69 -5.37 7.82
CA ILE A 92 2.51 -6.10 7.37
C ILE A 92 3.01 -7.38 6.70
N THR A 93 2.52 -8.52 7.16
CA THR A 93 2.81 -9.84 6.60
C THR A 93 1.52 -10.48 6.14
N ILE A 94 1.56 -11.18 5.00
CA ILE A 94 0.46 -12.00 4.51
C ILE A 94 1.00 -13.41 4.30
N ASP A 95 0.42 -14.38 5.01
CA ASP A 95 0.93 -15.75 5.07
C ASP A 95 2.45 -15.77 5.36
N ASP A 96 2.84 -15.06 6.42
CA ASP A 96 4.23 -14.88 6.88
C ASP A 96 5.20 -14.17 5.91
N ILE A 97 4.74 -13.71 4.76
CA ILE A 97 5.55 -12.95 3.79
C ILE A 97 5.36 -11.45 4.01
N GLU A 98 6.46 -10.73 4.26
CA GLU A 98 6.44 -9.28 4.42
C GLU A 98 6.20 -8.58 3.07
N ILE A 99 5.10 -7.82 2.97
CA ILE A 99 4.65 -7.25 1.69
C ILE A 99 5.54 -6.13 1.16
N PHE A 100 6.32 -5.50 2.04
CA PHE A 100 7.23 -4.41 1.68
C PHE A 100 8.49 -4.92 0.96
N ALA A 101 8.80 -6.22 1.08
CA ALA A 101 9.89 -6.88 0.35
C ALA A 101 9.49 -7.32 -1.07
N LEU A 102 8.19 -7.34 -1.39
CA LEU A 102 7.66 -7.80 -2.68
C LEU A 102 7.72 -6.71 -3.76
N GLY A 103 7.72 -7.12 -5.03
CA GLY A 103 7.42 -6.19 -6.13
C GLY A 103 5.97 -5.73 -6.09
N LEU A 104 5.72 -4.48 -6.50
CA LEU A 104 4.36 -3.91 -6.49
C LEU A 104 3.37 -4.71 -7.35
N ARG A 105 3.83 -5.27 -8.48
CA ARG A 105 3.00 -6.11 -9.36
C ARG A 105 2.55 -7.39 -8.66
N ASP A 106 3.48 -8.09 -8.05
CA ASP A 106 3.23 -9.38 -7.39
C ASP A 106 2.29 -9.18 -6.20
N LEU A 107 2.43 -8.07 -5.48
CA LEU A 107 1.53 -7.70 -4.39
C LEU A 107 0.14 -7.29 -4.91
N ARG A 108 0.07 -6.23 -5.73
CA ARG A 108 -1.20 -5.60 -6.13
C ARG A 108 -2.07 -6.53 -6.98
N SER A 109 -1.48 -7.46 -7.72
CA SER A 109 -2.24 -8.47 -8.50
C SER A 109 -3.02 -9.48 -7.65
N ARG A 110 -2.71 -9.60 -6.36
CA ARG A 110 -3.37 -10.52 -5.43
C ARG A 110 -4.47 -9.87 -4.58
N PHE A 111 -4.64 -8.55 -4.70
CA PHE A 111 -5.69 -7.81 -3.99
C PHE A 111 -6.85 -7.44 -4.91
N GLY A 112 -8.07 -7.65 -4.41
CA GLY A 112 -9.27 -7.01 -4.93
C GLY A 112 -9.66 -5.82 -4.06
N ILE A 113 -10.01 -4.69 -4.66
CA ILE A 113 -10.54 -3.51 -3.97
C ILE A 113 -11.78 -2.99 -4.69
N ILE A 114 -12.76 -2.57 -3.90
CA ILE A 114 -13.88 -1.77 -4.40
C ILE A 114 -13.58 -0.32 -4.02
N PRO A 115 -13.29 0.56 -5.00
CA PRO A 115 -12.97 1.95 -4.70
C PRO A 115 -14.22 2.71 -4.20
N GLN A 116 -13.99 3.75 -3.41
CA GLN A 116 -15.07 4.61 -2.90
C GLN A 116 -15.79 5.35 -4.05
N GLU A 117 -15.04 5.76 -5.07
CA GLU A 117 -15.58 6.32 -6.31
C GLU A 117 -15.38 5.31 -7.44
N LEU A 118 -16.49 4.87 -8.06
CA LEU A 118 -16.46 3.95 -9.18
C LEU A 118 -16.13 4.72 -10.47
N ILE A 119 -14.99 4.39 -11.07
CA ILE A 119 -14.60 4.92 -12.38
C ILE A 119 -14.85 3.84 -13.43
N LEU A 120 -15.69 4.13 -14.42
CA LEU A 120 -15.91 3.27 -15.58
C LEU A 120 -15.16 3.85 -16.78
N PHE A 121 -14.32 3.04 -17.41
CA PHE A 121 -13.70 3.40 -18.69
C PHE A 121 -14.64 3.00 -19.83
N VAL A 122 -15.05 3.97 -20.63
CA VAL A 122 -15.81 3.71 -21.85
C VAL A 122 -14.82 3.25 -22.91
N TYR A 123 -14.98 2.05 -23.44
CA TYR A 123 -14.21 1.59 -24.59
C TYR A 123 -14.67 2.39 -25.83
N GLY A 124 -13.74 3.07 -26.48
CA GLY A 124 -13.88 3.68 -27.81
C GLY A 124 -12.80 3.14 -28.73
#